data_AF-A0A7F5R2W7-F1
#
_entry.id   AF-A0A7F5R2W7-F1
#
_cell.length_a   1.000
_cell.length_b   1.000
_cell.length_c   1.000
_cell.angle_alpha   90.00
_cell.angle_beta   90.00
_cell.angle_gamma   90.00
#
_symmetry.space_group_name_H-M   'P 1'
#
loop_
_entity.id
_entity.type
_entity.pdbx_description
1 polymer ?
#
loop_
_entity_poly.entity_id
_entity_poly.type
_entity_poly.pdbx_seq_one_letter_code
_entity_poly.pdbx_strand_id
1 'polypeptide(L)'
;MIESKVLAIYENTSRELLELFENFCDCFRNASIYTGTQFTCSPSNNLYARLQQHRFKQTIVSAKFGGKTEATKRLLAQLPISAQSYSSSPYLDLSLFSYDDKWVSVMERPKACGEHPIRFYARDSGFLKFRIYAGSTGRPSTTPARRLVAFTFHPTDPFAISVQRTNSEYIVNFHIHCNPTVCDLSEDVLSFL
;
A
#
# COMPACT_ATOMS: atom_id res chain seq x y z
N MET A 1 -6.18 20.98 32.74
CA MET A 1 -4.80 20.73 32.27
C MET A 1 -4.75 19.25 31.87
N ILE A 2 -4.39 18.92 30.63
CA ILE A 2 -4.25 17.51 30.23
C ILE A 2 -2.86 17.08 30.67
N GLU A 3 -2.78 16.22 31.68
CA GLU A 3 -1.51 15.64 32.15
C GLU A 3 -1.14 14.45 31.27
N SER A 4 0.11 14.40 30.81
CA SER A 4 0.63 13.28 30.02
C SER A 4 1.53 12.42 30.91
N LYS A 5 1.27 11.12 31.00
CA LYS A 5 2.03 10.17 31.81
C LYS A 5 2.72 9.14 30.92
N VAL A 6 4.01 8.91 31.15
CA VAL A 6 4.73 7.79 30.52
C VAL A 6 4.24 6.49 31.15
N LEU A 7 3.63 5.62 30.34
CA LEU A 7 3.07 4.35 30.81
C LEU A 7 4.13 3.24 30.88
N ALA A 8 5.04 3.18 29.91
CA ALA A 8 6.09 2.16 29.83
C ALA A 8 7.22 2.59 28.89
N ILE A 9 8.39 1.96 29.03
CA ILE A 9 9.56 2.11 28.14
C ILE A 9 9.97 0.71 27.69
N TYR A 10 10.15 0.54 26.39
CA TYR A 10 10.47 -0.77 25.79
C TYR A 10 11.71 -0.67 24.91
N GLU A 11 12.52 -1.72 24.93
CA GLU A 11 13.60 -1.91 23.97
C GLU A 11 13.05 -2.36 22.61
N ASN A 12 13.84 -2.17 21.54
CA ASN A 12 13.49 -2.61 20.18
C ASN A 12 13.49 -4.16 20.00
N THR A 13 13.81 -4.92 21.05
CA THR A 13 13.75 -6.38 21.14
C THR A 13 12.56 -6.87 21.98
N SER A 14 11.75 -5.95 22.52
CA SER A 14 10.64 -6.26 23.42
C SER A 14 9.55 -7.08 22.71
N ARG A 15 9.27 -8.26 23.26
CA ARG A 15 8.16 -9.11 22.78
C ARG A 15 6.80 -8.52 23.14
N GLU A 16 6.70 -7.91 24.31
CA GLU A 16 5.46 -7.27 24.78
C GLU A 16 5.05 -6.12 23.86
N LEU A 17 6.00 -5.24 23.50
CA LEU A 17 5.73 -4.16 22.54
C LEU A 17 5.36 -4.72 21.16
N LEU A 18 5.98 -5.82 20.74
CA LEU A 18 5.62 -6.48 19.49
C LEU A 18 4.19 -7.02 19.51
N GLU A 19 3.77 -7.67 20.60
CA GLU A 19 2.41 -8.16 20.76
C GLU A 19 1.38 -7.02 20.77
N LEU A 20 1.69 -5.90 21.43
CA LEU A 20 0.87 -4.70 21.38
C LEU A 20 0.77 -4.14 19.96
N PHE A 21 1.90 -4.06 19.25
CA PHE A 21 1.95 -3.56 17.88
C PHE A 21 1.19 -4.45 16.89
N GLU A 22 1.30 -5.78 17.00
CA GLU A 22 0.63 -6.72 16.11
C GLU A 22 -0.89 -6.71 16.31
N ASN A 23 -1.37 -6.60 17.56
CA ASN A 23 -2.80 -6.65 17.87
C ASN A 23 -3.50 -5.29 17.82
N PHE A 24 -2.78 -4.20 18.07
CA PHE A 24 -3.32 -2.84 18.18
C PHE A 24 -2.59 -1.84 17.28
N CYS A 25 -2.15 -2.29 16.11
CA CYS A 25 -1.38 -1.50 15.14
C CYS A 25 -2.00 -0.13 14.84
N ASP A 26 -3.33 -0.06 14.75
CA ASP A 26 -4.05 1.18 14.43
C ASP A 26 -3.92 2.26 15.52
N CYS A 27 -3.74 1.87 16.78
CA CYS A 27 -3.46 2.81 17.87
C CYS A 27 -2.13 3.55 17.69
N PHE A 28 -1.17 2.96 16.96
CA PHE A 28 0.12 3.57 16.66
C PHE A 28 0.10 4.47 15.42
N ARG A 29 -0.98 4.43 14.61
CA ARG A 29 -1.08 5.17 13.34
C ARG A 29 -1.76 6.53 13.45
N ASN A 30 -2.21 6.95 14.64
CA ASN A 30 -2.97 8.19 14.84
C ASN A 30 -4.19 8.35 13.89
N ALA A 31 -4.72 7.26 13.34
CA ALA A 31 -5.62 7.30 12.20
C ALA A 31 -7.10 7.58 12.55
N SER A 32 -7.44 7.74 13.83
CA SER A 32 -8.84 7.70 14.29
C SER A 32 -9.31 8.91 15.11
N ILE A 33 -8.49 9.94 15.36
CA ILE A 33 -8.94 10.99 16.27
C ILE A 33 -9.99 11.91 15.61
N TYR A 34 -9.97 12.08 14.28
CA TYR A 34 -10.81 13.09 13.61
C TYR A 34 -11.49 12.66 12.30
N THR A 35 -11.22 11.47 11.76
CA THR A 35 -11.74 11.02 10.45
C THR A 35 -12.67 9.82 10.61
N GLY A 36 -13.94 9.97 10.25
CA GLY A 36 -14.95 8.90 10.29
C GLY A 36 -14.73 7.77 9.28
N THR A 37 -13.79 7.92 8.35
CA THR A 37 -13.44 6.90 7.35
C THR A 37 -12.44 5.90 7.95
N GLN A 38 -12.94 4.75 8.40
CA GLN A 38 -12.16 3.66 8.98
C GLN A 38 -11.58 2.69 7.93
N PHE A 39 -11.36 3.14 6.69
CA PHE A 39 -10.97 2.26 5.58
C PHE A 39 -9.48 1.88 5.56
N THR A 40 -8.70 2.35 6.52
CA THR A 40 -7.26 2.03 6.55
C THR A 40 -7.05 0.56 6.86
N CYS A 41 -6.69 -0.22 5.84
CA CYS A 41 -6.41 -1.64 5.96
C CYS A 41 -5.16 -1.87 6.82
N SER A 42 -5.30 -2.61 7.92
CA SER A 42 -4.23 -2.88 8.88
C SER A 42 -4.20 -4.35 9.32
N PRO A 43 -3.06 -4.84 9.83
CA PRO A 43 -3.02 -6.17 10.43
C PRO A 43 -3.96 -6.36 11.64
N SER A 44 -4.32 -5.29 12.35
CA SER A 44 -5.25 -5.36 13.49
C SER A 44 -6.71 -5.49 13.06
N ASN A 45 -7.10 -4.91 11.92
CA ASN A 45 -8.50 -4.88 11.46
C ASN A 45 -8.80 -5.73 10.22
N ASN A 46 -7.78 -6.23 9.51
CA ASN A 46 -7.95 -6.96 8.25
C ASN A 46 -7.22 -8.32 8.24
N LEU A 47 -7.96 -9.38 7.92
CA LEU A 47 -7.44 -10.75 7.89
C LEU A 47 -6.28 -10.94 6.90
N TYR A 48 -6.38 -10.35 5.71
CA TYR A 48 -5.38 -10.49 4.66
C TYR A 48 -4.11 -9.69 4.99
N ALA A 49 -4.26 -8.49 5.54
CA ALA A 49 -3.13 -7.70 6.05
C ALA A 49 -2.39 -8.44 7.17
N ARG A 50 -3.14 -9.05 8.10
CA ARG A 50 -2.59 -9.88 9.18
C ARG A 50 -1.82 -11.08 8.64
N LEU A 51 -2.38 -11.77 7.65
CA LEU A 51 -1.71 -12.89 7.00
C LEU A 51 -0.42 -12.47 6.31
N GLN A 52 -0.41 -11.32 5.61
CA GLN A 52 0.80 -10.77 5.00
C GLN A 52 1.86 -10.44 6.05
N GLN A 53 1.49 -9.82 7.16
CA GLN A 53 2.41 -9.51 8.26
C GLN A 53 2.99 -10.79 8.88
N HIS A 54 2.17 -11.81 9.13
CA HIS A 54 2.64 -13.10 9.64
C HIS A 54 3.61 -13.78 8.69
N ARG A 55 3.33 -13.79 7.38
CA ARG A 55 4.24 -14.33 6.37
C ARG A 55 5.56 -13.57 6.35
N PHE A 56 5.51 -12.24 6.39
CA PHE A 56 6.71 -11.40 6.46
C PHE A 56 7.56 -11.71 7.71
N LYS A 57 6.92 -11.81 8.88
CA LYS A 57 7.57 -12.23 10.13
C LYS A 57 8.22 -13.61 9.98
N GLN A 58 7.51 -14.59 9.44
CA GLN A 58 8.01 -15.95 9.21
C GLN A 58 9.21 -15.96 8.27
N THR A 59 9.21 -15.16 7.19
CA THR A 59 10.36 -15.04 6.28
C THR A 59 11.61 -14.56 7.03
N ILE A 60 11.48 -13.59 7.94
CA ILE A 60 12.63 -13.10 8.73
C ILE A 60 13.08 -14.15 9.73
N VAL A 61 12.15 -14.85 10.39
CA VAL A 61 12.48 -15.90 11.36
C VAL A 61 13.24 -17.05 10.70
N SER A 62 12.84 -17.45 9.49
CA SER A 62 13.41 -18.59 8.77
C SER A 62 14.68 -18.26 7.97
N ALA A 63 15.07 -16.99 7.86
CA ALA A 63 16.24 -16.58 7.08
C ALA A 63 17.56 -17.01 7.73
N LYS A 64 18.61 -17.17 6.94
CA LYS A 64 19.98 -17.35 7.42
C LYS A 64 20.40 -16.09 8.20
N PHE A 65 20.82 -16.24 9.46
CA PHE A 65 21.03 -15.15 10.43
C PHE A 65 19.75 -14.41 10.87
N GLY A 66 18.59 -15.01 10.63
CA GLY A 66 17.31 -14.54 11.15
C GLY A 66 17.06 -14.98 12.59
N GLY A 67 15.79 -15.02 12.95
CA GLY A 67 15.32 -15.49 14.25
C GLY A 67 14.25 -14.59 14.86
N LYS A 68 13.70 -15.01 16.01
CA LYS A 68 12.60 -14.26 16.67
C LYS A 68 13.02 -12.85 17.08
N THR A 69 14.25 -12.68 17.58
CA THR A 69 14.78 -11.37 17.99
C THR A 69 14.95 -10.43 16.81
N GLU A 70 15.51 -10.91 15.70
CA GLU A 70 15.70 -10.08 14.49
C GLU A 70 14.35 -9.76 13.81
N ALA A 71 13.40 -10.69 13.84
CA ALA A 71 12.03 -10.42 13.41
C ALA A 71 11.36 -9.34 14.27
N THR A 72 11.56 -9.39 15.59
CA THR A 72 11.04 -8.38 16.53
C THR A 72 11.62 -7.01 16.25
N LYS A 73 12.95 -6.90 16.17
CA LYS A 73 13.63 -5.64 15.82
C LYS A 73 13.13 -5.07 14.50
N ARG A 74 12.98 -5.92 13.47
CA ARG A 74 12.57 -5.48 12.14
C ARG A 74 11.11 -5.07 12.05
N LEU A 75 10.22 -5.71 12.81
CA LEU A 75 8.82 -5.30 12.91
C LEU A 75 8.67 -4.00 13.71
N LEU A 76 9.34 -3.90 14.85
CA LEU A 76 9.29 -2.70 15.69
C LEU A 76 10.00 -1.48 15.09
N ALA A 77 10.94 -1.68 14.15
CA ALA A 77 11.55 -0.60 13.38
C ALA A 77 10.58 0.19 12.50
N GLN A 78 9.32 -0.27 12.36
CA GLN A 78 8.25 0.49 11.70
C GLN A 78 7.67 1.62 12.57
N LEU A 79 7.98 1.62 13.88
CA LEU A 79 7.56 2.65 14.81
C LEU A 79 8.60 3.80 14.87
N PRO A 80 8.17 5.06 15.04
CA PRO A 80 6.78 5.52 15.02
C PRO A 80 6.21 5.52 13.60
N ILE A 81 4.91 5.25 13.48
CA ILE A 81 4.28 5.16 12.17
C ILE A 81 3.91 6.55 11.70
N SER A 82 4.39 6.93 10.51
CA SER A 82 3.94 8.14 9.84
C SER A 82 2.52 7.94 9.29
N ALA A 83 1.54 8.59 9.92
CA ALA A 83 0.14 8.55 9.50
C ALA A 83 -0.05 9.04 8.05
N GLN A 84 0.74 10.03 7.63
CA GLN A 84 0.71 10.62 6.29
C GLN A 84 1.26 9.68 5.20
N SER A 85 1.85 8.55 5.56
CA SER A 85 2.44 7.61 4.60
C SER A 85 1.51 6.46 4.23
N TYR A 86 0.24 6.47 4.67
CA TYR A 86 -0.74 5.44 4.37
C TYR A 86 -1.94 6.04 3.65
N SER A 87 -2.35 5.41 2.56
CA SER A 87 -3.57 5.73 1.85
C SER A 87 -4.78 5.15 2.60
N SER A 88 -5.85 5.93 2.68
CA SER A 88 -7.16 5.50 3.18
C SER A 88 -8.12 5.09 2.05
N SER A 89 -7.61 4.92 0.82
CA SER A 89 -8.44 4.62 -0.34
C SER A 89 -8.97 3.18 -0.32
N PRO A 90 -10.26 2.96 -0.63
CA PRO A 90 -10.85 1.61 -0.72
C PRO A 90 -10.21 0.75 -1.81
N TYR A 91 -9.55 1.35 -2.81
CA TYR A 91 -8.83 0.60 -3.85
C TYR A 91 -7.66 -0.23 -3.32
N LEU A 92 -7.11 0.16 -2.17
CA LEU A 92 -6.01 -0.53 -1.50
C LEU A 92 -6.50 -1.34 -0.29
N ASP A 93 -7.81 -1.50 -0.11
CA ASP A 93 -8.33 -2.40 0.91
C ASP A 93 -8.19 -3.86 0.46
N LEU A 94 -7.38 -4.61 1.21
CA LEU A 94 -7.16 -6.03 0.98
C LEU A 94 -8.40 -6.90 1.21
N SER A 95 -9.44 -6.36 1.88
CA SER A 95 -10.76 -7.01 2.01
C SER A 95 -11.56 -6.99 0.70
N LEU A 96 -11.38 -5.94 -0.11
CA LEU A 96 -12.08 -5.73 -1.37
C LEU A 96 -11.30 -6.30 -2.55
N PHE A 97 -9.99 -6.07 -2.58
CA PHE A 97 -9.14 -6.41 -3.72
C PHE A 97 -7.95 -7.29 -3.34
N SER A 98 -7.61 -8.20 -4.24
CA SER A 98 -6.36 -8.93 -4.28
C SER A 98 -5.48 -8.34 -5.36
N TYR A 99 -4.34 -7.81 -4.97
CA TYR A 99 -3.30 -7.27 -5.86
C TYR A 99 -1.91 -7.65 -5.31
N ASP A 100 -0.88 -7.45 -6.11
CA ASP A 100 0.51 -7.73 -5.72
C ASP A 100 1.15 -6.51 -5.06
N ASP A 101 1.42 -6.63 -3.75
CA ASP A 101 1.97 -5.56 -2.90
C ASP A 101 3.35 -5.06 -3.36
N LYS A 102 4.04 -5.86 -4.18
CA LYS A 102 5.32 -5.48 -4.80
C LYS A 102 5.19 -4.26 -5.70
N TRP A 103 4.05 -4.09 -6.38
CA TRP A 103 3.85 -3.04 -7.37
C TRP A 103 3.05 -1.85 -6.85
N VAL A 104 2.19 -2.07 -5.86
CA VAL A 104 1.36 -1.04 -5.22
C VAL A 104 1.03 -1.48 -3.80
N SER A 105 0.98 -0.57 -2.83
CA SER A 105 0.65 -0.92 -1.44
C SER A 105 -0.10 0.22 -0.76
N VAL A 106 -0.83 -0.09 0.32
CA VAL A 106 -1.49 0.92 1.20
C VAL A 106 -0.50 1.99 1.66
N MET A 107 0.74 1.57 1.90
CA MET A 107 1.82 2.47 2.24
C MET A 107 2.31 3.21 0.99
N GLU A 108 2.18 4.53 0.98
CA GLU A 108 2.53 5.43 -0.12
C GLU A 108 4.06 5.57 -0.20
N ARG A 109 4.70 4.58 -0.81
CA ARG A 109 6.13 4.60 -1.12
C ARG A 109 6.35 4.31 -2.60
N PRO A 110 7.32 4.98 -3.25
CA PRO A 110 7.67 4.69 -4.62
C PRO A 110 8.00 3.19 -4.82
N LYS A 111 7.35 2.56 -5.79
CA LYS A 111 7.55 1.16 -6.17
C LYS A 111 8.29 1.11 -7.52
N ALA A 112 8.84 -0.06 -7.86
CA ALA A 112 9.39 -0.26 -9.20
C ALA A 112 8.28 -0.12 -10.24
N CYS A 113 8.52 0.62 -11.32
CA CYS A 113 7.63 0.66 -12.47
C CYS A 113 7.76 -0.67 -13.22
N GLY A 114 6.66 -1.41 -13.31
CA GLY A 114 6.58 -2.66 -14.07
C GLY A 114 6.16 -2.41 -15.51
N GLU A 115 6.61 -3.27 -16.42
CA GLU A 115 6.17 -3.29 -17.82
C GLU A 115 4.72 -3.75 -17.97
N HIS A 116 4.25 -4.58 -17.03
CA HIS A 116 2.93 -5.19 -17.07
C HIS A 116 1.94 -4.40 -16.20
N PRO A 117 0.64 -4.39 -16.57
CA PRO A 117 -0.38 -3.74 -15.75
C PRO A 117 -0.49 -4.40 -14.38
N ILE A 118 -0.70 -3.58 -13.36
CA ILE A 118 -1.05 -4.02 -12.02
C ILE A 118 -2.51 -4.46 -12.05
N ARG A 119 -2.80 -5.69 -11.63
CA ARG A 119 -4.14 -6.29 -11.71
C ARG A 119 -4.80 -6.30 -10.33
N PHE A 120 -6.06 -5.84 -10.29
CA PHE A 120 -6.89 -5.85 -9.09
C PHE A 120 -8.03 -6.84 -9.29
N TYR A 121 -7.98 -7.93 -8.53
CA TYR A 121 -9.01 -8.97 -8.52
C TYR A 121 -9.94 -8.75 -7.34
N ALA A 122 -11.24 -8.89 -7.52
CA ALA A 122 -12.18 -8.82 -6.41
C ALA A 122 -11.98 -10.02 -5.47
N ARG A 123 -12.02 -9.78 -4.16
CA ARG A 123 -11.87 -10.84 -3.16
C ARG A 123 -13.09 -11.76 -3.06
N ASP A 124 -14.27 -11.23 -3.33
CA ASP A 124 -15.54 -11.95 -3.25
C ASP A 124 -15.70 -13.01 -4.35
N SER A 125 -15.28 -12.67 -5.57
CA SER A 125 -15.54 -13.43 -6.80
C SER A 125 -14.28 -13.92 -7.50
N GLY A 126 -13.12 -13.33 -7.19
CA GLY A 126 -11.86 -13.63 -7.88
C GLY A 126 -11.76 -13.03 -9.28
N PHE A 127 -12.80 -12.35 -9.77
CA PHE A 127 -12.77 -11.73 -11.09
C PHE A 127 -11.86 -10.50 -11.13
N LEU A 128 -11.21 -10.30 -12.27
CA LEU A 128 -10.46 -9.08 -12.53
C LEU A 128 -11.44 -7.90 -12.61
N LYS A 129 -11.25 -6.89 -11.76
CA LYS A 129 -12.09 -5.69 -11.73
C LYS A 129 -11.51 -4.55 -12.55
N PHE A 130 -10.20 -4.34 -12.44
CA PHE A 130 -9.50 -3.32 -13.22
C PHE A 130 -7.99 -3.57 -13.25
N ARG A 131 -7.32 -2.80 -14.12
CA ARG A 131 -5.87 -2.79 -14.31
C ARG A 131 -5.34 -1.37 -14.21
N ILE A 132 -4.13 -1.21 -13.70
CA ILE A 132 -3.41 0.07 -13.70
C ILE A 132 -2.17 -0.05 -14.56
N TYR A 133 -2.09 0.79 -15.59
CA TYR A 133 -0.95 0.87 -16.51
C TYR A 133 -0.03 1.99 -16.07
N ALA A 134 0.97 1.63 -15.26
CA ALA A 134 1.92 2.58 -14.73
C ALA A 134 3.19 2.73 -15.59
N GLY A 135 3.35 1.92 -16.65
CA GLY A 135 4.49 1.95 -17.55
C GLY A 135 4.19 2.71 -18.85
N SER A 136 5.25 3.14 -19.55
CA SER A 136 5.14 3.77 -20.87
C SER A 136 4.79 2.71 -21.93
N THR A 137 3.57 2.73 -22.45
CA THR A 137 3.05 1.77 -23.44
C THR A 137 3.65 1.89 -24.85
N GLY A 138 4.55 2.85 -25.11
CA GLY A 138 4.91 3.19 -26.50
C GLY A 138 6.40 3.25 -26.87
N ARG A 139 7.36 3.13 -25.94
CA ARG A 139 8.79 3.27 -26.30
C ARG A 139 9.70 2.33 -25.51
N PRO A 140 10.41 1.39 -26.17
CA PRO A 140 11.45 0.62 -25.52
C PRO A 140 12.54 1.59 -25.06
N SER A 141 12.74 1.68 -23.74
CA SER A 141 13.80 2.54 -23.21
C SER A 141 15.13 1.80 -23.34
N THR A 142 16.08 2.42 -24.02
CA THR A 142 17.42 1.87 -24.28
C THR A 142 18.34 1.88 -23.06
N THR A 143 17.86 2.34 -21.89
CA THR A 143 18.66 2.43 -20.67
C THR A 143 17.97 1.70 -19.52
N PRO A 144 18.64 0.73 -18.85
CA PRO A 144 18.07 -0.07 -17.75
C PRO A 144 18.04 0.71 -16.43
N ALA A 145 17.60 1.97 -16.44
CA ALA A 145 17.40 2.74 -15.22
C ALA A 145 16.18 2.19 -14.48
N ARG A 146 16.33 1.90 -13.18
CA ARG A 146 15.20 1.49 -12.32
C ARG A 146 14.21 2.64 -12.22
N ARG A 147 13.16 2.61 -13.04
CA ARG A 147 12.06 3.57 -12.95
C ARG A 147 11.25 3.31 -11.70
N LEU A 148 11.00 4.35 -10.93
CA LEU A 148 10.12 4.30 -9.76
C LEU A 148 8.82 5.03 -10.08
N VAL A 149 7.73 4.50 -9.57
CA VAL A 149 6.39 5.07 -9.66
C VAL A 149 5.80 5.23 -8.26
N ALA A 150 5.27 6.40 -7.98
CA ALA A 150 4.43 6.66 -6.80
C ALA A 150 2.96 6.65 -7.22
N PHE A 151 2.10 6.09 -6.39
CA PHE A 151 0.66 6.10 -6.60
C PHE A 151 -0.03 6.88 -5.50
N THR A 152 -1.02 7.67 -5.90
CA THR A 152 -1.93 8.35 -4.98
C THR A 152 -3.34 7.98 -5.40
N PHE A 153 -4.04 7.24 -4.54
CA PHE A 153 -5.42 6.85 -4.80
C PHE A 153 -6.35 7.81 -4.08
N HIS A 154 -7.40 8.25 -4.77
CA HIS A 154 -8.38 9.11 -4.17
C HIS A 154 -9.21 8.34 -3.13
N PRO A 155 -9.56 8.95 -1.98
CA PRO A 155 -10.26 8.25 -0.90
C PRO A 155 -11.71 7.90 -1.20
N THR A 156 -12.39 8.65 -2.08
CA THR A 156 -13.83 8.48 -2.36
C THR A 156 -14.13 8.29 -3.84
N ASP A 157 -13.59 9.16 -4.68
CA ASP A 157 -13.84 9.17 -6.12
C ASP A 157 -13.03 8.09 -6.85
N PRO A 158 -13.53 7.58 -8.00
CA PRO A 158 -12.93 6.44 -8.67
C PRO A 158 -11.73 6.84 -9.54
N PHE A 159 -10.69 7.30 -8.86
CA PHE A 159 -9.59 8.05 -9.42
C PHE A 159 -8.26 7.71 -8.72
N ALA A 160 -7.19 7.58 -9.51
CA ALA A 160 -5.84 7.46 -9.00
C ALA A 160 -4.84 8.22 -9.88
N ILE A 161 -3.73 8.63 -9.30
CA ILE A 161 -2.62 9.28 -9.98
C ILE A 161 -1.40 8.37 -9.87
N SER A 162 -0.69 8.17 -10.97
CA SER A 162 0.65 7.57 -10.95
C SER A 162 1.68 8.59 -11.41
N VAL A 163 2.73 8.78 -10.62
CA VAL A 163 3.83 9.70 -10.93
C VAL A 163 5.11 8.91 -11.07
N GLN A 164 5.70 8.94 -12.26
CA GLN A 164 7.03 8.38 -12.53
C GLN A 164 8.05 9.51 -12.60
N ARG A 165 9.23 9.29 -12.01
CA ARG A 165 10.38 10.17 -12.19
C ARG A 165 11.43 9.46 -13.03
N THR A 166 11.69 9.97 -14.22
CA THR A 166 12.70 9.44 -15.14
C THR A 166 13.79 10.49 -15.32
N ASN A 167 14.94 10.29 -14.64
CA ASN A 167 16.11 11.20 -14.64
C ASN A 167 15.76 12.68 -14.36
N SER A 168 15.28 13.40 -15.38
CA SER A 168 14.97 14.83 -15.38
C SER A 168 13.50 15.15 -15.66
N GLU A 169 12.66 14.17 -15.97
CA GLU A 169 11.25 14.37 -16.33
C GLU A 169 10.30 13.64 -15.37
N TYR A 170 9.13 14.24 -15.18
CA TYR A 170 8.00 13.62 -14.49
C TYR A 170 6.95 13.22 -15.51
N ILE A 171 6.58 11.94 -15.50
CA ILE A 171 5.43 11.43 -16.26
C ILE A 171 4.31 11.21 -15.26
N VAL A 172 3.20 11.94 -15.43
CA VAL A 172 2.03 11.86 -14.57
C VAL A 172 0.89 11.26 -15.38
N ASN A 173 0.33 10.15 -14.92
CA ASN A 173 -0.87 9.55 -15.50
C ASN A 173 -2.04 9.67 -14.54
N PHE A 174 -3.19 10.04 -15.08
CA PHE A 174 -4.47 10.10 -14.40
C PHE A 174 -5.27 8.85 -14.77
N HIS A 175 -5.65 8.07 -13.75
CA HIS A 175 -6.38 6.82 -13.89
C HIS A 175 -7.82 7.06 -13.44
N ILE A 176 -8.76 7.07 -14.37
CA ILE A 176 -10.18 7.36 -14.10
C ILE A 176 -10.99 6.11 -14.48
N HIS A 177 -11.87 5.67 -13.59
CA HIS A 177 -12.82 4.62 -13.93
C HIS A 177 -13.91 5.16 -14.85
N CYS A 178 -13.99 4.64 -16.08
CA CYS A 178 -15.11 4.87 -16.97
C CYS A 178 -15.98 3.62 -17.02
N ASN A 179 -17.28 3.76 -16.72
CA ASN A 179 -18.24 2.70 -16.95
C ASN A 179 -18.58 2.70 -18.45
N PRO A 180 -18.33 1.61 -19.21
CA PRO A 180 -18.51 1.60 -20.66
C PRO A 180 -19.95 1.83 -21.09
N THR A 181 -20.94 1.72 -20.20
CA THR A 181 -22.34 2.05 -20.50
C THR A 181 -22.64 3.55 -20.55
N VAL A 182 -21.72 4.42 -20.13
CA VAL A 182 -21.94 5.88 -20.03
C VAL A 182 -20.97 6.68 -20.92
N CYS A 183 -19.86 6.09 -21.36
CA CYS A 183 -18.81 6.80 -22.08
C CYS A 183 -18.72 6.39 -23.55
N ASP A 184 -19.67 6.85 -24.37
CA ASP A 184 -19.40 7.13 -25.78
C ASP A 184 -18.66 8.48 -25.86
N LEU A 185 -17.35 8.46 -25.59
CA LEU A 185 -16.49 9.62 -25.80
C LEU A 185 -15.25 9.18 -26.57
N SER A 186 -15.23 9.60 -27.84
CA SER A 186 -14.11 9.81 -28.77
C SER A 186 -12.76 9.15 -28.46
N GLU A 187 -12.23 8.47 -29.47
CA GLU A 187 -11.02 7.62 -29.58
C GLU A 187 -9.68 8.10 -28.95
N ASP A 188 -9.61 9.18 -28.17
CA ASP A 188 -8.34 9.75 -27.67
C ASP A 188 -8.14 9.71 -26.15
N VAL A 189 -8.99 9.02 -25.38
CA VAL A 189 -8.73 8.79 -23.94
C VAL A 189 -8.37 7.33 -23.70
N LEU A 190 -7.07 7.11 -23.43
CA LEU A 190 -6.42 5.84 -23.10
C LEU A 190 -7.36 4.88 -22.37
N SER A 191 -7.82 3.89 -23.11
CA SER A 191 -8.86 2.95 -22.72
C SER A 191 -8.38 2.00 -21.62
N PHE A 192 -9.14 2.00 -20.52
CA PHE A 192 -9.15 0.96 -19.50
C PHE A 192 -9.99 -0.23 -20.00
N LEU A 193 -9.40 -1.44 -20.07
CA LEU A 193 -10.08 -2.74 -20.15
C LEU A 193 -9.59 -3.66 -19.03
#